data_AF-A0A6M3WVP6-F1
#
_entry.id   AF-A0A6M3WVP6-F1
#
_cell.length_a   1.000
_cell.length_b   1.000
_cell.length_c   1.000
_cell.angle_alpha   90.00
_cell.angle_beta   90.00
_cell.angle_gamma   90.00
#
_symmetry.space_group_name_H-M   'P 1'
#
loop_
_entity.id
_entity.type
_entity.pdbx_description
1 polymer ?
#
loop_
_entity_poly.entity_id
_entity_poly.type
_entity_poly.pdbx_seq_one_letter_code
_entity_poly.pdbx_strand_id
1 'polypeptide(L)' 'MNNDLAKYLSTIPVIGAIWITFTAGFIIEINRFFPDILFFSL' A
#
# COMPACT_ATOMS: atom_id res chain seq x y z
N MET A 1 18.37 -7.59 -22.48
CA MET A 1 18.10 -6.61 -21.40
C MET A 1 18.04 -7.40 -20.10
N ASN A 2 18.95 -7.17 -19.17
CA ASN A 2 18.98 -7.91 -17.90
C ASN A 2 17.80 -7.50 -17.03
N ASN A 3 16.88 -8.45 -16.78
CA ASN A 3 15.65 -8.24 -16.01
C ASN A 3 15.80 -8.67 -14.54
N ASP A 4 17.03 -8.81 -14.05
CA ASP A 4 17.31 -9.39 -12.72
C ASP A 4 16.73 -8.53 -11.59
N LEU A 5 16.74 -7.21 -11.77
CA LEU A 5 16.13 -6.27 -10.83
C LEU A 5 14.61 -6.41 -10.77
N ALA A 6 13.94 -6.54 -11.92
CA ALA A 6 12.50 -6.80 -11.96
C ALA A 6 12.16 -8.16 -11.32
N LYS A 7 13.01 -9.18 -11.53
CA LYS A 7 12.84 -10.50 -10.93
C LYS A 7 12.98 -10.49 -9.40
N TYR A 8 13.91 -9.68 -8.88
CA TYR A 8 14.05 -9.44 -7.44
C TYR A 8 12.84 -8.70 -6.85
N LEU A 9 12.35 -7.65 -7.51
CA LEU A 9 11.17 -6.91 -7.08
C LEU A 9 9.89 -7.76 -7.09
N SER A 10 9.78 -8.71 -8.00
CA SER A 10 8.65 -9.66 -8.08
C SER A 10 8.72 -10.82 -7.09
N THR A 11 9.73 -10.88 -6.20
CA THR A 11 9.77 -11.90 -5.15
C THR A 11 8.65 -11.65 -4.12
N ILE A 12 8.04 -12.73 -3.64
CA ILE A 12 6.93 -12.71 -2.66
C ILE A 12 7.15 -11.72 -1.50
N PRO A 13 8.29 -11.72 -0.78
CA PRO A 13 8.50 -10.80 0.33
C PRO A 13 8.61 -9.34 -0.11
N VAL A 14 9.25 -9.07 -1.25
CA VAL A 14 9.50 -7.69 -1.73
C VAL A 14 8.21 -7.07 -2.25
N ILE A 15 7.48 -7.81 -3.08
CA ILE A 15 6.18 -7.31 -3.59
C ILE A 15 5.15 -7.19 -2.47
N GLY A 16 5.17 -8.10 -1.49
CA GLY A 16 4.33 -8.02 -0.30
C GLY A 16 4.62 -6.77 0.53
N ALA A 17 5.91 -6.46 0.76
CA ALA A 17 6.29 -5.24 1.48
C ALA A 17 5.84 -3.97 0.73
N ILE A 18 6.02 -3.91 -0.60
CA ILE A 18 5.57 -2.78 -1.42
C ILE A 18 4.05 -2.64 -1.35
N TRP A 19 3.31 -3.74 -1.46
CA TRP A 19 1.86 -3.74 -1.43
C TRP A 19 1.32 -3.27 -0.07
N ILE A 20 1.80 -3.85 1.03
CA ILE A 20 1.37 -3.47 2.38
C ILE A 20 1.74 -2.02 2.70
N THR A 21 2.93 -1.57 2.29
CA THR A 21 3.33 -0.16 2.48
C THR A 21 2.41 0.79 1.73
N PHE A 22 2.07 0.45 0.48
CA PHE A 22 1.15 1.24 -0.33
C PHE A 22 -0.26 1.27 0.27
N THR A 23 -0.81 0.11 0.65
CA THR A 23 -2.14 0.02 1.29
C THR A 23 -2.17 0.75 2.63
N ALA A 24 -1.13 0.60 3.46
CA ALA A 24 -1.04 1.29 4.74
C ALA A 24 -0.98 2.81 4.56
N GLY A 25 -0.12 3.29 3.65
CA GLY A 25 -0.04 4.70 3.29
C GLY A 25 -1.40 5.23 2.84
N PHE A 26 -2.06 4.54 1.91
CA PHE A 26 -3.39 4.93 1.44
C PHE A 26 -4.44 5.05 2.56
N ILE A 27 -4.49 4.08 3.48
CA ILE A 27 -5.40 4.12 4.63
C ILE A 27 -5.06 5.27 5.59
N ILE A 28 -3.79 5.54 5.83
CA ILE A 28 -3.33 6.64 6.69
C ILE A 28 -3.76 7.98 6.09
N GLU A 29 -3.58 8.17 4.78
CA GLU A 29 -3.97 9.39 4.07
C GLU A 29 -5.49 9.62 4.14
N ILE A 30 -6.29 8.55 3.97
CA ILE A 30 -7.75 8.62 4.12
C ILE A 30 -8.12 9.09 5.53
N ASN A 31 -7.58 8.47 6.57
CA ASN A 31 -7.88 8.83 7.96
C ASN A 31 -7.31 10.20 8.35
N ARG A 32 -6.28 10.71 7.66
CA ARG A 32 -5.76 12.08 7.86
C ARG A 32 -6.69 13.13 7.26
N PHE A 33 -7.24 12.90 6.07
CA PHE A 33 -8.14 13.85 5.41
C PHE A 33 -9.57 13.78 5.94
N PHE A 34 -10.03 12.59 6.34
CA PHE A 34 -11.37 12.36 6.89
C PHE A 34 -11.25 11.62 8.22
N PRO A 35 -10.91 12.33 9.31
CA PRO A 35 -10.78 11.71 10.61
C PRO A 35 -12.13 11.25 11.16
N ASP A 36 -12.09 10.22 12.01
CA ASP A 36 -13.18 9.81 12.90
C ASP A 36 -14.51 9.41 12.21
N ILE A 37 -14.43 8.75 11.06
CA ILE A 37 -15.61 8.17 10.39
C ILE A 37 -16.05 6.90 11.14
N LEU A 38 -17.01 7.04 12.06
CA LEU A 38 -17.63 5.91 12.76
C LEU A 38 -18.75 5.26 11.93
N PHE A 39 -19.51 6.06 11.20
CA PHE A 39 -20.55 5.61 10.28
C PHE A 39 -20.70 6.62 9.14
N PHE A 40 -21.24 6.17 8.02
CA PHE A 40 -21.58 7.06 6.91
C PHE A 40 -22.91 7.75 7.23
N SER A 41 -22.89 9.07 7.45
CA SER A 41 -24.15 9.82 7.53
C SER A 41 -24.68 9.98 6.11
N LEU A 42 -25.71 9.21 5.77
CA LEU A 42 -26.47 9.39 4.53
C LEU A 42 -27.21 10.74 4.55
#